data_AF-A0A958HER1-F1
#
_entry.id   AF-A0A958HER1-F1
#
_cell.length_a   1.000
_cell.length_b   1.000
_cell.length_c   1.000
_cell.angle_alpha   90.00
_cell.angle_beta   90.00
_cell.angle_gamma   90.00
#
_symmetry.space_group_name_H-M   'P 1'
#
loop_
_entity.id
_entity.type
_entity.pdbx_description
1 polymer ?
#
loop_
_entity_poly.entity_id
_entity_poly.type
_entity_poly.pdbx_seq_one_letter_code
_entity_poly.pdbx_strand_id
1 'polypeptide(L)'
;MPPDSFVPRPKQAEVLAYTGGKMGVSAVPGSGKTETLSRLAAQLIAGGGLDGHQEVLVVTLVNSAVDNFYRRVSNLVKTRGLLPHAGYRVRTLHGLSHDIVRERPALVGLSDKFEIVDERSADEILSDAAAAWLRSHPYALEHFLDPALEASKLDWVRRDPLLGQVKEIALAFTRMAKDRQLTPEKLRGQLDELINPFPLAEMGWAIYTDYQRALAYRGAVDFDDLIRLALLAVQSDEKLLARLRDRWPFILEDEAQDSSRLQEQILRLLTGPDGNWVRVGDPNQAIYETFTTASPDYLRDFLEQEGVARRELPNSGRSTESIICLANYLVTWSRAEHPVRAVRDALSPPPILPVPAGDTQPNPPDDPASIYLMGNKFTPDGEVRAVVESLARWLPEHPDSTVAVLTPRNQRGFDVVDALRQRGLEVVDSLLRSSTSTRKAAGALANVLHHLADPTASQR
;
A
#
# COMPACT_ATOMS: atom_id res chain seq x y z
N MET A 1 -22.00 30.34 -7.33
CA MET A 1 -22.53 29.07 -7.88
C MET A 1 -23.07 28.24 -6.72
N PRO A 2 -24.25 27.62 -6.83
CA PRO A 2 -24.80 26.84 -5.73
C PRO A 2 -23.90 25.61 -5.44
N PRO A 3 -23.77 25.19 -4.18
CA PRO A 3 -22.92 24.08 -3.78
C PRO A 3 -23.62 22.73 -4.00
N ASP A 4 -23.70 22.26 -5.25
CA ASP A 4 -23.70 20.83 -5.66
C ASP A 4 -24.05 20.72 -7.16
N SER A 5 -23.05 20.90 -8.04
CA SER A 5 -23.20 20.62 -9.47
C SER A 5 -22.80 19.18 -9.84
N PHE A 6 -22.68 18.30 -8.85
CA PHE A 6 -22.28 16.92 -9.08
C PHE A 6 -23.47 16.12 -9.58
N VAL A 7 -23.35 15.63 -10.81
CA VAL A 7 -24.29 14.69 -11.39
C VAL A 7 -23.63 13.32 -11.37
N PRO A 8 -24.05 12.39 -10.48
CA PRO A 8 -23.46 11.07 -10.44
C PRO A 8 -23.72 10.33 -11.75
N ARG A 9 -22.71 9.60 -12.23
CA ARG A 9 -22.90 8.59 -13.27
C ARG A 9 -23.91 7.55 -12.80
N PRO A 10 -24.65 6.86 -13.70
CA PRO A 10 -25.66 5.86 -13.30
C PRO A 10 -25.13 4.84 -12.28
N LYS A 11 -23.91 4.33 -12.52
CA LYS A 11 -23.24 3.37 -11.62
C LYS A 11 -22.74 3.98 -10.31
N GLN A 12 -22.37 5.26 -10.29
CA GLN A 12 -22.09 5.97 -9.04
C GLN A 12 -23.38 6.18 -8.23
N ALA A 13 -24.49 6.48 -8.89
CA ALA A 13 -25.79 6.63 -8.23
C ALA A 13 -26.25 5.32 -7.56
N GLU A 14 -25.99 4.15 -8.17
CA GLU A 14 -26.24 2.84 -7.55
C GLU A 14 -25.44 2.63 -6.25
N VAL A 15 -24.20 3.11 -6.18
CA VAL A 15 -23.37 3.07 -4.96
C VAL A 15 -23.87 4.09 -3.92
N LEU A 16 -24.25 5.30 -4.36
CA LEU A 16 -24.77 6.36 -3.49
C LEU A 16 -26.19 6.08 -2.97
N ALA A 17 -26.90 5.11 -3.55
CA ALA A 17 -28.20 4.64 -3.07
C ALA A 17 -28.08 3.66 -1.88
N TYR A 18 -26.87 3.44 -1.37
CA TYR A 18 -26.61 2.56 -0.24
C TYR A 18 -27.26 3.02 1.05
N THR A 19 -27.92 2.08 1.73
CA THR A 19 -28.61 2.31 2.99
C THR A 19 -28.13 1.41 4.13
N GLY A 20 -27.41 0.32 3.82
CA GLY A 20 -26.84 -0.59 4.82
C GLY A 20 -26.44 -1.95 4.24
N GLY A 21 -25.90 -2.81 5.11
CA GLY A 21 -25.40 -4.14 4.76
C GLY A 21 -23.99 -4.12 4.16
N LYS A 22 -23.57 -5.19 3.49
CA LYS A 22 -22.25 -5.28 2.88
C LYS A 22 -22.34 -4.94 1.39
N MET A 23 -21.41 -4.13 0.90
CA MET A 23 -21.32 -3.76 -0.51
C MET A 23 -19.88 -3.83 -1.01
N GLY A 24 -19.66 -4.58 -2.07
CA GLY A 24 -18.37 -4.61 -2.78
C GLY A 24 -18.48 -3.83 -4.08
N VAL A 25 -17.54 -2.93 -4.33
CA VAL A 25 -17.50 -2.10 -5.54
C VAL A 25 -16.22 -2.38 -6.32
N SER A 26 -16.36 -3.00 -7.49
CA SER A 26 -15.26 -3.13 -8.44
C SER A 26 -15.18 -1.89 -9.32
N ALA A 27 -14.09 -1.13 -9.19
CA ALA A 27 -13.92 0.14 -9.88
C ALA A 27 -12.79 0.05 -10.91
N VAL A 28 -12.89 0.80 -12.00
CA VAL A 28 -11.78 0.95 -12.97
C VAL A 28 -10.93 2.20 -12.68
N PRO A 29 -9.74 2.35 -13.28
CA PRO A 29 -8.88 3.52 -13.07
C PRO A 29 -9.59 4.80 -13.49
N GLY A 30 -9.64 5.80 -12.61
CA GLY A 30 -10.28 7.09 -12.93
C GLY A 30 -11.81 7.09 -12.95
N SER A 31 -12.43 6.04 -12.41
CA SER A 31 -13.89 5.92 -12.29
C SER A 31 -14.57 6.87 -11.30
N GLY A 32 -13.77 7.56 -10.47
CA GLY A 32 -14.28 8.44 -9.41
C GLY A 32 -14.58 7.72 -8.10
N LYS A 33 -13.93 6.58 -7.82
CA LYS A 33 -14.04 5.80 -6.57
C LYS A 33 -13.97 6.67 -5.30
N THR A 34 -12.90 7.44 -5.14
CA THR A 34 -12.67 8.31 -3.97
C THR A 34 -13.73 9.43 -3.83
N GLU A 35 -14.20 10.01 -4.95
CA GLU A 35 -15.28 11.02 -4.93
C GLU A 35 -16.61 10.39 -4.51
N THR A 36 -16.92 9.21 -5.05
CA THR A 36 -18.13 8.44 -4.71
C THR A 36 -18.13 8.07 -3.23
N LEU A 37 -17.00 7.58 -2.70
CA LEU A 37 -16.86 7.20 -1.29
C LEU A 37 -16.94 8.41 -0.37
N SER A 38 -16.32 9.54 -0.75
CA SER A 38 -16.39 10.77 0.04
C SER A 38 -17.84 11.29 0.15
N ARG A 39 -18.61 11.20 -0.95
CA ARG A 39 -20.03 11.57 -0.97
C ARG A 39 -20.88 10.62 -0.17
N LEU A 40 -20.63 9.32 -0.27
CA LEU A 40 -21.30 8.30 0.52
C LEU A 40 -21.06 8.52 2.01
N ALA A 41 -19.81 8.74 2.42
CA ALA A 41 -19.46 9.09 3.80
C ALA A 41 -20.27 10.31 4.28
N ALA A 42 -20.23 11.40 3.50
CA ALA A 42 -20.99 12.60 3.83
C ALA A 42 -22.51 12.37 3.88
N GLN A 43 -23.07 11.46 3.07
CA GLN A 43 -24.49 11.12 3.07
C GLN A 43 -24.87 10.34 4.34
N LEU A 44 -24.06 9.36 4.73
CA LEU A 44 -24.26 8.58 5.94
C LEU A 44 -24.19 9.46 7.20
N ILE A 45 -23.22 10.39 7.25
CA ILE A 45 -23.09 11.36 8.35
C ILE A 45 -24.33 12.27 8.43
N ALA A 46 -24.81 12.75 7.28
CA ALA A 46 -25.96 13.66 7.22
C ALA A 46 -27.32 12.97 7.36
N GLY A 47 -27.39 11.66 7.16
CA GLY A 47 -28.63 10.88 7.18
C GLY A 47 -29.26 10.71 8.56
N GLY A 48 -28.57 11.12 9.64
CA GLY A 48 -29.09 11.07 11.01
C GLY A 48 -29.15 9.67 11.63
N GLY A 49 -28.53 8.67 10.99
CA GLY A 49 -28.46 7.29 11.49
C GLY A 49 -27.29 7.01 12.43
N LEU A 50 -26.62 8.06 12.94
CA LEU A 50 -25.49 7.95 13.87
C LEU A 50 -25.87 8.57 15.21
N ASP A 51 -25.59 7.85 16.29
CA ASP A 51 -25.62 8.42 17.63
C ASP A 51 -24.44 9.41 17.83
N GLY A 52 -24.53 10.30 18.82
CA GLY A 52 -23.58 11.40 19.00
C GLY A 52 -22.12 10.98 19.24
N HIS A 53 -21.86 9.73 19.66
CA HIS A 53 -20.53 9.16 19.85
C HIS A 53 -20.04 8.31 18.67
N GLN A 54 -20.90 8.09 17.66
CA GLN A 54 -20.62 7.23 16.52
C GLN A 54 -20.02 8.03 15.35
N GLU A 55 -19.21 7.33 14.56
CA GLU A 55 -18.48 7.90 13.44
C GLU A 55 -18.54 6.96 12.23
N VAL A 56 -18.64 7.50 11.02
CA VAL A 56 -18.30 6.75 9.81
C VAL A 56 -16.78 6.57 9.75
N LEU A 57 -16.30 5.34 9.76
CA LEU A 57 -14.88 5.04 9.59
C LEU A 57 -14.54 4.89 8.11
N VAL A 58 -13.62 5.72 7.62
CA VAL A 58 -13.02 5.61 6.29
C VAL A 58 -11.59 5.13 6.43
N VAL A 59 -11.24 4.02 5.78
CA VAL A 59 -9.89 3.46 5.75
C VAL A 59 -9.31 3.46 4.35
N THR A 60 -8.01 3.71 4.25
CA THR A 60 -7.25 3.72 2.99
C THR A 60 -5.81 3.23 3.22
N LEU A 61 -4.99 3.14 2.18
CA LEU A 61 -3.62 2.65 2.27
C LEU A 61 -2.61 3.74 2.67
N VAL A 62 -2.73 4.94 2.08
CA VAL A 62 -1.69 5.98 2.15
C VAL A 62 -2.17 7.27 2.82
N ASN A 63 -1.26 7.98 3.51
CA ASN A 63 -1.58 9.22 4.22
C ASN A 63 -2.09 10.33 3.28
N SER A 64 -1.58 10.41 2.05
CA SER A 64 -2.05 11.39 1.06
C SER A 64 -3.53 11.18 0.69
N ALA A 65 -4.02 9.93 0.72
CA ALA A 65 -5.42 9.61 0.51
C ALA A 65 -6.26 10.00 1.75
N VAL A 66 -5.73 9.80 2.96
CA VAL A 66 -6.36 10.28 4.20
C VAL A 66 -6.62 11.78 4.14
N ASP A 67 -5.60 12.57 3.78
CA ASP A 67 -5.73 14.02 3.65
C ASP A 67 -6.71 14.44 2.55
N ASN A 68 -6.79 13.65 1.48
CA ASN A 68 -7.75 13.86 0.40
C ASN A 68 -9.19 13.66 0.87
N PHE A 69 -9.46 12.53 1.54
CA PHE A 69 -10.76 12.21 2.14
C PHE A 69 -11.15 13.24 3.19
N TYR A 70 -10.24 13.63 4.09
CA TYR A 70 -10.53 14.66 5.10
C TYR A 70 -11.00 15.96 4.46
N ARG A 71 -10.30 16.46 3.45
CA ARG A 71 -10.68 17.70 2.75
C ARG A 71 -12.03 17.56 2.03
N ARG A 72 -12.25 16.46 1.31
CA ARG A 72 -13.50 16.24 0.56
C ARG A 72 -14.70 16.09 1.47
N VAL A 73 -14.64 15.18 2.44
CA VAL A 73 -15.74 14.92 3.38
C VAL A 73 -16.02 16.17 4.21
N SER A 74 -14.99 16.85 4.71
CA SER A 74 -15.17 18.11 5.46
C SER A 74 -15.92 19.17 4.65
N ASN A 75 -15.56 19.36 3.38
CA ASN A 75 -16.26 20.30 2.50
C ASN A 75 -17.72 19.89 2.26
N LEU A 76 -17.99 18.61 1.98
CA LEU A 76 -19.33 18.09 1.71
C LEU A 76 -20.25 18.12 2.95
N VAL A 77 -19.70 17.86 4.13
CA VAL A 77 -20.43 17.94 5.40
C VAL A 77 -20.74 19.40 5.73
N LYS A 78 -19.80 20.32 5.48
CA LYS A 78 -19.98 21.76 5.65
C LYS A 78 -21.07 22.33 4.74
N THR A 79 -21.15 21.92 3.47
CA THR A 79 -22.22 22.37 2.56
C THR A 79 -23.60 21.91 2.98
N ARG A 80 -23.68 20.85 3.81
CA ARG A 80 -24.91 20.34 4.41
C ARG A 80 -25.24 20.96 5.78
N GLY A 81 -24.50 21.98 6.21
CA GLY A 81 -24.75 22.70 7.47
C GLY A 81 -24.28 21.96 8.72
N LEU A 82 -23.49 20.90 8.57
CA LEU A 82 -22.94 20.13 9.69
C LEU A 82 -21.55 20.64 10.08
N LEU A 83 -21.14 20.37 11.31
CA LEU A 83 -19.82 20.73 11.81
C LEU A 83 -18.73 19.96 11.03
N PRO A 84 -17.75 20.67 10.45
CA PRO A 84 -16.58 20.02 9.87
C PRO A 84 -15.89 19.11 10.89
N HIS A 85 -15.38 17.96 10.45
CA HIS A 85 -14.66 16.99 11.28
C HIS A 85 -15.49 16.28 12.37
N ALA A 86 -16.82 16.39 12.36
CA ALA A 86 -17.70 15.65 13.27
C ALA A 86 -18.38 14.46 12.56
N GLY A 87 -18.55 13.34 13.27
CA GLY A 87 -19.28 12.17 12.79
C GLY A 87 -18.52 11.26 11.83
N TYR A 88 -17.21 11.46 11.64
CA TYR A 88 -16.38 10.58 10.81
C TYR A 88 -14.92 10.56 11.24
N ARG A 89 -14.25 9.46 10.88
CA ARG A 89 -12.82 9.25 11.09
C ARG A 89 -12.19 8.75 9.80
N VAL A 90 -11.03 9.29 9.44
CA VAL A 90 -10.26 8.81 8.30
C VAL A 90 -8.89 8.36 8.79
N ARG A 91 -8.51 7.13 8.44
CA ARG A 91 -7.23 6.51 8.83
C ARG A 91 -6.62 5.71 7.70
N THR A 92 -5.31 5.54 7.74
CA THR A 92 -4.71 4.41 7.03
C THR A 92 -5.01 3.12 7.77
N LEU A 93 -4.90 1.96 7.13
CA LEU A 93 -5.05 0.66 7.84
C LEU A 93 -4.02 0.48 8.97
N HIS A 94 -2.80 0.99 8.78
CA HIS A 94 -1.78 1.07 9.85
C HIS A 94 -2.21 2.02 10.98
N GLY A 95 -2.74 3.21 10.63
CA GLY A 95 -3.26 4.17 11.61
C GLY A 95 -4.45 3.64 12.40
N LEU A 96 -5.32 2.84 11.78
CA LEU A 96 -6.39 2.13 12.48
C LEU A 96 -5.82 1.10 13.46
N SER A 97 -4.86 0.29 13.02
CA SER A 97 -4.20 -0.71 13.87
C SER A 97 -3.53 -0.06 15.07
N HIS A 98 -2.88 1.08 14.85
CA HIS A 98 -2.32 1.93 15.90
C HIS A 98 -3.37 2.39 16.91
N ASP A 99 -4.47 2.96 16.44
CA ASP A 99 -5.55 3.45 17.28
C ASP A 99 -6.11 2.31 18.15
N ILE A 100 -6.34 1.12 17.57
CA ILE A 100 -6.83 -0.07 18.29
C ILE A 100 -5.87 -0.50 19.40
N VAL A 101 -4.57 -0.66 19.10
CA VAL A 101 -3.58 -1.10 20.08
C VAL A 101 -3.44 -0.07 21.21
N ARG A 102 -3.45 1.22 20.88
CA ARG A 102 -3.36 2.31 21.87
C ARG A 102 -4.54 2.36 22.84
N GLU A 103 -5.70 1.83 22.49
CA GLU A 103 -6.83 1.79 23.43
C GLU A 103 -6.58 0.86 24.61
N ARG A 104 -5.85 -0.25 24.40
CA ARG A 104 -5.49 -1.22 25.45
C ARG A 104 -4.15 -1.92 25.16
N PRO A 105 -3.00 -1.23 25.28
CA PRO A 105 -1.68 -1.80 24.98
C PRO A 105 -1.37 -3.05 25.81
N ALA A 106 -1.81 -3.07 27.06
CA ALA A 106 -1.60 -4.18 27.98
C ALA A 106 -2.21 -5.52 27.50
N LEU A 107 -3.27 -5.51 26.68
CA LEU A 107 -3.86 -6.74 26.12
C LEU A 107 -2.89 -7.51 25.21
N VAL A 108 -1.93 -6.80 24.64
CA VAL A 108 -0.98 -7.33 23.66
C VAL A 108 0.45 -7.34 24.18
N GLY A 109 0.62 -7.17 25.50
CA GLY A 109 1.92 -7.19 26.17
C GLY A 109 2.78 -5.96 25.88
N LEU A 110 2.19 -4.85 25.44
CA LEU A 110 2.88 -3.59 25.22
C LEU A 110 2.71 -2.64 26.41
N SER A 111 3.74 -1.81 26.64
CA SER A 111 3.65 -0.71 27.59
C SER A 111 2.80 0.43 27.02
N ASP A 112 2.28 1.33 27.86
CA ASP A 112 1.54 2.51 27.40
C ASP A 112 2.40 3.50 26.58
N LYS A 113 3.73 3.30 26.57
CA LYS A 113 4.71 4.14 25.88
C LYS A 113 5.51 3.35 24.84
N PHE A 114 4.94 2.28 24.27
CA PHE A 114 5.62 1.54 23.22
C PHE A 114 5.93 2.45 22.02
N GLU A 115 7.08 2.19 21.39
CA GLU A 115 7.50 2.91 20.19
C GLU A 115 7.18 2.12 18.94
N ILE A 116 6.92 2.83 17.84
CA ILE A 116 6.80 2.21 16.52
C ILE A 116 8.07 2.55 15.75
N VAL A 117 8.85 1.54 15.39
CA VAL A 117 10.02 1.75 14.53
C VAL A 117 9.56 2.06 13.11
N ASP A 118 10.22 3.01 12.47
CA ASP A 118 10.01 3.29 11.06
C ASP A 118 10.66 2.20 10.17
N GLU A 119 10.34 2.22 8.87
CA GLU A 119 10.87 1.23 7.91
C GLU A 119 12.40 1.20 7.86
N ARG A 120 13.04 2.35 8.09
CA ARG A 120 14.49 2.45 8.07
C ARG A 120 15.11 1.75 9.28
N SER A 121 14.63 2.08 10.48
CA SER A 121 15.13 1.48 11.71
C SER A 121 14.84 -0.03 11.71
N ALA A 122 13.68 -0.45 11.20
CA ALA A 122 13.37 -1.86 10.97
C ALA A 122 14.37 -2.52 9.99
N ASP A 123 14.69 -1.88 8.86
CA ASP A 123 15.68 -2.40 7.90
C ASP A 123 17.09 -2.50 8.50
N GLU A 124 17.51 -1.51 9.29
CA GLU A 124 18.81 -1.51 9.99
C GLU A 124 18.88 -2.67 11.00
N ILE A 125 17.86 -2.85 11.85
CA ILE A 125 17.79 -3.94 12.83
C ILE A 125 17.78 -5.31 12.12
N LEU A 126 17.02 -5.45 11.04
CA LEU A 126 16.97 -6.70 10.27
C LEU A 126 18.30 -6.99 9.56
N SER A 127 18.95 -5.95 9.02
CA SER A 127 20.29 -6.05 8.43
C SER A 127 21.32 -6.52 9.44
N ASP A 128 21.27 -6.00 10.67
CA ASP A 128 22.17 -6.41 11.75
C ASP A 128 21.94 -7.86 12.17
N ALA A 129 20.67 -8.29 12.27
CA ALA A 129 20.31 -9.68 12.56
C ALA A 129 20.78 -10.64 11.44
N ALA A 130 20.57 -10.27 10.17
CA ALA A 130 21.05 -11.03 9.01
C ALA A 130 22.58 -11.12 8.98
N ALA A 131 23.28 -10.02 9.25
CA ALA A 131 24.74 -10.00 9.30
C ALA A 131 25.29 -10.83 10.47
N ALA A 132 24.64 -10.79 11.63
CA ALA A 132 25.00 -11.62 12.78
C ALA A 132 24.84 -13.11 12.48
N TRP A 133 23.74 -13.49 11.82
CA TRP A 133 23.49 -14.87 11.40
C TRP A 133 24.55 -15.36 10.40
N LEU A 134 24.89 -14.56 9.38
CA LEU A 134 25.93 -14.92 8.40
C LEU A 134 27.30 -15.13 9.04
N ARG A 135 27.67 -14.29 10.02
CA ARG A 135 28.94 -14.44 10.74
C ARG A 135 28.99 -15.72 11.57
N SER A 136 27.87 -16.17 12.14
CA SER A 136 27.79 -17.41 12.90
C SER A 136 27.62 -18.66 12.01
N HIS A 137 27.22 -18.49 10.75
CA HIS A 137 26.94 -19.57 9.80
C HIS A 137 27.63 -19.36 8.43
N PRO A 138 28.96 -19.22 8.38
CA PRO A 138 29.69 -18.83 7.15
C PRO A 138 29.53 -19.80 5.98
N TYR A 139 29.16 -21.05 6.24
CA TYR A 139 29.04 -22.12 5.23
C TYR A 139 27.59 -22.58 5.00
N ALA A 140 26.60 -22.02 5.71
CA ALA A 140 25.22 -22.53 5.66
C ALA A 140 24.54 -22.38 4.28
N LEU A 141 25.06 -21.48 3.44
CA LEU A 141 24.49 -21.20 2.12
C LEU A 141 25.32 -21.74 0.95
N GLU A 142 26.41 -22.48 1.20
CA GLU A 142 27.27 -23.00 0.13
C GLU A 142 26.51 -23.89 -0.86
N HIS A 143 25.53 -24.65 -0.39
CA HIS A 143 24.71 -25.55 -1.21
C HIS A 143 23.76 -24.81 -2.17
N PHE A 144 23.55 -23.51 -1.97
CA PHE A 144 22.73 -22.66 -2.86
C PHE A 144 23.59 -21.88 -3.86
N LEU A 145 24.92 -21.92 -3.74
CA LEU A 145 25.83 -21.29 -4.68
C LEU A 145 26.06 -22.22 -5.87
N ASP A 146 26.23 -21.63 -7.06
CA ASP A 146 26.59 -22.39 -8.25
C ASP A 146 27.97 -23.04 -8.05
N PRO A 147 28.08 -24.39 -8.08
CA PRO A 147 29.33 -25.10 -7.86
C PRO A 147 30.39 -24.82 -8.94
N ALA A 148 29.99 -24.24 -10.08
CA ALA A 148 30.91 -23.84 -11.15
C ALA A 148 31.50 -22.42 -10.95
N LEU A 149 31.15 -21.72 -9.87
CA LEU A 149 31.70 -20.39 -9.59
C LEU A 149 33.20 -20.45 -9.28
N GLU A 150 33.96 -19.58 -9.96
CA GLU A 150 35.38 -19.35 -9.69
C GLU A 150 35.60 -18.82 -8.26
N ALA A 151 36.72 -19.18 -7.63
CA ALA A 151 37.05 -18.79 -6.26
C ALA A 151 37.01 -17.26 -6.03
N SER A 152 37.49 -16.46 -6.98
CA SER A 152 37.46 -15.00 -6.91
C SER A 152 36.03 -14.44 -6.92
N LYS A 153 35.11 -15.06 -7.66
CA LYS A 153 33.69 -14.70 -7.69
C LYS A 153 32.98 -15.14 -6.43
N LEU A 154 33.30 -16.31 -5.89
CA LEU A 154 32.77 -16.78 -4.60
C LEU A 154 33.12 -15.82 -3.47
N ASP A 155 34.38 -15.35 -3.41
CA ASP A 155 34.81 -14.36 -2.42
C ASP A 155 34.09 -13.02 -2.58
N TRP A 156 33.86 -12.57 -3.82
CA TRP A 156 33.05 -11.37 -4.07
C TRP A 156 31.60 -11.57 -3.63
N VAL A 157 30.96 -12.68 -4.00
CA VAL A 157 29.58 -13.00 -3.61
C VAL A 157 29.42 -12.98 -2.09
N ARG A 158 30.35 -13.61 -1.36
CA ARG A 158 30.35 -13.64 0.11
C ARG A 158 30.48 -12.25 0.75
N ARG A 159 31.19 -11.33 0.10
CA ARG A 159 31.48 -9.99 0.63
C ARG A 159 30.41 -8.95 0.30
N ASP A 160 29.77 -9.05 -0.85
CA ASP A 160 29.01 -7.93 -1.43
C ASP A 160 27.50 -8.24 -1.55
N PRO A 161 27.02 -9.13 -2.45
CA PRO A 161 25.58 -9.36 -2.62
C PRO A 161 24.93 -10.26 -1.55
N LEU A 162 25.69 -11.14 -0.88
CA LEU A 162 25.08 -12.21 -0.06
C LEU A 162 24.28 -11.67 1.13
N LEU A 163 24.79 -10.65 1.82
CA LEU A 163 24.05 -10.02 2.93
C LEU A 163 22.73 -9.42 2.44
N GLY A 164 22.74 -8.74 1.29
CA GLY A 164 21.54 -8.16 0.70
C GLY A 164 20.48 -9.23 0.41
N GLN A 165 20.87 -10.33 -0.23
CA GLN A 165 19.96 -11.44 -0.54
C GLN A 165 19.40 -12.11 0.72
N VAL A 166 20.26 -12.38 1.71
CA VAL A 166 19.83 -12.96 2.99
C VAL A 166 18.85 -12.04 3.71
N LYS A 167 19.13 -10.73 3.72
CA LYS A 167 18.23 -9.72 4.29
C LYS A 167 16.89 -9.69 3.56
N GLU A 168 16.87 -9.70 2.23
CA GLU A 168 15.63 -9.72 1.45
C GLU A 168 14.79 -10.98 1.71
N ILE A 169 15.43 -12.16 1.78
CA ILE A 169 14.77 -13.41 2.13
C ILE A 169 14.22 -13.35 3.57
N ALA A 170 15.02 -12.86 4.52
CA ALA A 170 14.62 -12.72 5.91
C ALA A 170 13.47 -11.71 6.09
N LEU A 171 13.46 -10.62 5.32
CA LEU A 171 12.38 -9.64 5.30
C LEU A 171 11.08 -10.26 4.82
N ALA A 172 11.12 -10.95 3.66
CA ALA A 172 9.96 -11.63 3.11
C ALA A 172 9.44 -12.73 4.06
N PHE A 173 10.35 -13.51 4.66
CA PHE A 173 10.02 -14.53 5.65
C PHE A 173 9.35 -13.91 6.89
N THR A 174 9.94 -12.86 7.46
CA THR A 174 9.44 -12.17 8.66
C THR A 174 8.05 -11.59 8.41
N ARG A 175 7.84 -10.90 7.28
CA ARG A 175 6.54 -10.36 6.87
C ARG A 175 5.48 -11.47 6.76
N MET A 176 5.80 -12.55 6.06
CA MET A 176 4.88 -13.68 5.90
C MET A 176 4.58 -14.38 7.23
N ALA A 177 5.57 -14.53 8.10
CA ALA A 177 5.37 -15.09 9.44
C ALA A 177 4.44 -14.22 10.27
N LYS A 178 4.64 -12.89 10.29
CA LYS A 178 3.78 -11.93 10.99
C LYS A 178 2.37 -11.91 10.42
N ASP A 179 2.22 -11.87 9.09
CA ASP A 179 0.92 -11.94 8.42
C ASP A 179 0.18 -13.23 8.73
N ARG A 180 0.87 -14.36 8.92
CA ARG A 180 0.30 -15.63 9.39
C ARG A 180 0.12 -15.73 10.91
N GLN A 181 0.42 -14.67 11.66
CA GLN A 181 0.38 -14.61 13.13
C GLN A 181 1.27 -15.64 13.83
N LEU A 182 2.39 -16.00 13.17
CA LEU A 182 3.37 -16.95 13.69
C LEU A 182 4.45 -16.19 14.46
N THR A 183 4.50 -16.42 15.78
CA THR A 183 5.59 -15.94 16.63
C THR A 183 6.82 -16.85 16.45
N PRO A 184 8.03 -16.39 16.81
CA PRO A 184 9.22 -17.23 16.81
C PRO A 184 9.03 -18.57 17.53
N GLU A 185 8.30 -18.59 18.65
CA GLU A 185 8.04 -19.79 19.45
C GLU A 185 7.12 -20.76 18.71
N LYS A 186 6.03 -20.26 18.10
CA LYS A 186 5.12 -21.09 17.29
C LYS A 186 5.82 -21.67 16.07
N LEU A 187 6.63 -20.86 15.39
CA LEU A 187 7.42 -21.32 14.24
C LEU A 187 8.41 -22.40 14.63
N ARG A 188 9.11 -22.26 15.77
CA ARG A 188 10.03 -23.29 16.24
C ARG A 188 9.32 -24.63 16.40
N GLY A 189 8.16 -24.65 17.06
CA GLY A 189 7.35 -25.85 17.22
C GLY A 189 6.95 -26.48 15.87
N GLN A 190 6.53 -25.66 14.90
CA GLN A 190 6.19 -26.15 13.56
C GLN A 190 7.40 -26.68 12.78
N LEU A 191 8.57 -26.07 12.93
CA LEU A 191 9.80 -26.54 12.29
C LEU A 191 10.30 -27.86 12.90
N ASP A 192 10.13 -28.05 14.21
CA ASP A 192 10.53 -29.28 14.91
C ASP A 192 9.68 -30.50 14.52
N GLU A 193 8.46 -30.28 14.03
CA GLU A 193 7.58 -31.34 13.50
C GLU A 193 8.00 -31.82 12.09
N LEU A 194 8.88 -31.08 11.40
CA LEU A 194 9.31 -31.43 10.05
C LEU A 194 10.34 -32.56 10.08
N ILE A 195 10.11 -33.58 9.24
CA ILE A 195 11.00 -34.75 9.12
C ILE A 195 12.42 -34.34 8.71
N ASN A 196 12.53 -33.33 7.84
CA ASN A 196 13.81 -32.81 7.36
C ASN A 196 13.89 -31.30 7.62
N PRO A 197 15.06 -30.79 8.06
CA PRO A 197 15.26 -29.37 8.21
C PRO A 197 15.22 -28.68 6.84
N PHE A 198 14.57 -27.51 6.78
CA PHE A 198 14.61 -26.63 5.62
C PHE A 198 15.59 -25.50 5.89
N PRO A 199 16.81 -25.50 5.31
CA PRO A 199 17.87 -24.57 5.71
C PRO A 199 17.48 -23.09 5.61
N LEU A 200 16.73 -22.71 4.58
CA LEU A 200 16.24 -21.34 4.42
C LEU A 200 15.14 -20.96 5.42
N ALA A 201 14.31 -21.92 5.83
CA ALA A 201 13.30 -21.67 6.86
C ALA A 201 13.93 -21.56 8.25
N GLU A 202 14.94 -22.38 8.54
CA GLU A 202 15.76 -22.30 9.75
C GLU A 202 16.51 -20.96 9.83
N MET A 203 17.12 -20.52 8.72
CA MET A 203 17.72 -19.19 8.60
C MET A 203 16.70 -18.08 8.85
N GLY A 204 15.57 -18.12 8.15
CA GLY A 204 14.50 -17.13 8.28
C GLY A 204 13.97 -17.05 9.71
N TRP A 205 13.75 -18.19 10.36
CA TRP A 205 13.32 -18.27 11.75
C TRP A 205 14.37 -17.69 12.72
N ALA A 206 15.64 -18.04 12.56
CA ALA A 206 16.71 -17.54 13.43
C ALA A 206 16.84 -16.01 13.33
N ILE A 207 16.87 -15.47 12.11
CA ILE A 207 16.95 -14.02 11.87
C ILE A 207 15.69 -13.32 12.39
N TYR A 208 14.50 -13.86 12.13
CA TYR A 208 13.25 -13.32 12.65
C TYR A 208 13.23 -13.30 14.20
N THR A 209 13.74 -14.35 14.83
CA THR A 209 13.84 -14.44 16.30
C THR A 209 14.72 -13.32 16.86
N ASP A 210 15.91 -13.13 16.29
CA ASP A 210 16.84 -12.09 16.75
C ASP A 210 16.32 -10.68 16.44
N TYR A 211 15.65 -10.50 15.29
CA TYR A 211 14.96 -9.28 14.94
C TYR A 211 13.86 -8.92 15.96
N GLN A 212 12.96 -9.86 16.31
CA GLN A 212 11.92 -9.61 17.31
C GLN A 212 12.50 -9.35 18.71
N ARG A 213 13.57 -10.04 19.11
CA ARG A 213 14.27 -9.77 20.37
C ARG A 213 14.85 -8.35 20.40
N ALA A 214 15.42 -7.91 19.28
CA ALA A 214 16.01 -6.59 19.16
C ALA A 214 14.94 -5.48 19.20
N LEU A 215 13.75 -5.70 18.62
CA LEU A 215 12.59 -4.81 18.79
C LEU A 215 12.10 -4.78 20.24
N ALA A 216 11.93 -5.95 20.86
CA ALA A 216 11.47 -6.07 22.24
C ALA A 216 12.41 -5.40 23.25
N TYR A 217 13.73 -5.51 23.06
CA TYR A 217 14.73 -4.84 23.91
C TYR A 217 14.60 -3.31 23.87
N ARG A 218 14.14 -2.75 22.74
CA ARG A 218 13.86 -1.33 22.57
C ARG A 218 12.47 -0.91 23.07
N GLY A 219 11.65 -1.85 23.54
CA GLY A 219 10.25 -1.60 23.86
C GLY A 219 9.43 -1.16 22.64
N ALA A 220 9.85 -1.57 21.44
CA ALA A 220 9.32 -1.10 20.18
C ALA A 220 8.69 -2.23 19.36
N VAL A 221 7.84 -1.86 18.41
CA VAL A 221 7.22 -2.74 17.41
C VAL A 221 7.36 -2.13 16.02
N ASP A 222 7.34 -2.95 14.97
CA ASP A 222 7.22 -2.44 13.61
C ASP A 222 5.76 -2.40 13.15
N PHE A 223 5.54 -1.94 11.92
CA PHE A 223 4.20 -1.84 11.33
C PHE A 223 3.49 -3.19 11.17
N ASP A 224 4.22 -4.25 10.83
CA ASP A 224 3.66 -5.60 10.67
C ASP A 224 3.22 -6.17 12.04
N ASP A 225 4.02 -5.95 13.09
CA ASP A 225 3.62 -6.27 14.46
C ASP A 225 2.39 -5.49 14.88
N LEU A 226 2.33 -4.20 14.55
CA LEU A 226 1.20 -3.36 14.94
C LEU A 226 -0.14 -3.89 14.39
N ILE A 227 -0.17 -4.31 13.13
CA ILE A 227 -1.37 -4.92 12.52
C ILE A 227 -1.69 -6.26 13.21
N ARG A 228 -0.69 -7.13 13.39
CA ARG A 228 -0.85 -8.42 14.07
C ARG A 228 -1.39 -8.27 15.49
N LEU A 229 -0.86 -7.31 16.25
CA LEU A 229 -1.28 -7.03 17.62
C LEU A 229 -2.66 -6.37 17.66
N ALA A 230 -3.00 -5.49 16.71
CA ALA A 230 -4.35 -4.94 16.60
C ALA A 230 -5.39 -6.05 16.42
N LEU A 231 -5.12 -7.02 15.53
CA LEU A 231 -5.99 -8.19 15.35
C LEU A 231 -6.09 -9.02 16.64
N LEU A 232 -4.96 -9.29 17.30
CA LEU A 232 -4.94 -10.02 18.56
C LEU A 232 -5.78 -9.31 19.64
N ALA A 233 -5.69 -7.98 19.75
CA ALA A 233 -6.44 -7.20 20.72
C ALA A 233 -7.96 -7.31 20.50
N VAL A 234 -8.43 -7.18 19.25
CA VAL A 234 -9.88 -7.28 18.95
C VAL A 234 -10.40 -8.70 19.04
N GLN A 235 -9.55 -9.73 18.86
CA GLN A 235 -9.92 -11.13 19.06
C GLN A 235 -9.96 -11.53 20.54
N SER A 236 -9.10 -10.93 21.36
CA SER A 236 -8.93 -11.33 22.77
C SER A 236 -9.89 -10.62 23.73
N ASP A 237 -10.48 -9.48 23.33
CA ASP A 237 -11.34 -8.68 24.20
C ASP A 237 -12.65 -8.30 23.51
N GLU A 238 -13.70 -9.06 23.82
CA GLU A 238 -15.06 -8.83 23.29
C GLU A 238 -15.63 -7.45 23.65
N LYS A 239 -15.25 -6.88 24.80
CA LYS A 239 -15.74 -5.56 25.22
C LYS A 239 -15.09 -4.45 24.40
N LEU A 240 -13.80 -4.58 24.11
CA LEU A 240 -13.10 -3.69 23.19
C LEU A 240 -13.76 -3.77 21.81
N LEU A 241 -13.96 -4.97 21.26
CA LEU A 241 -14.57 -5.17 19.96
C LEU A 241 -16.00 -4.59 19.90
N ALA A 242 -16.83 -4.84 20.92
CA ALA A 242 -18.18 -4.29 20.99
C ALA A 242 -18.20 -2.76 21.01
N ARG A 243 -17.28 -2.13 21.76
CA ARG A 243 -17.13 -0.67 21.79
C ARG A 243 -16.69 -0.10 20.44
N LEU A 244 -15.78 -0.78 19.74
CA LEU A 244 -15.31 -0.34 18.42
C LEU A 244 -16.40 -0.50 17.35
N ARG A 245 -17.18 -1.59 17.39
CA ARG A 245 -18.38 -1.80 16.57
C ARG A 245 -19.43 -0.72 16.78
N ASP A 246 -19.72 -0.41 18.05
CA ASP A 246 -20.64 0.65 18.42
C ASP A 246 -20.15 2.02 17.92
N ARG A 247 -18.86 2.32 18.08
CA ARG A 247 -18.27 3.58 17.58
C ARG A 247 -18.32 3.69 16.06
N TRP A 248 -18.12 2.59 15.33
CA TRP A 248 -18.01 2.59 13.87
C TRP A 248 -19.09 1.72 13.21
N PRO A 249 -20.35 2.16 13.22
CA PRO A 249 -21.46 1.41 12.63
C PRO A 249 -21.36 1.30 11.10
N PHE A 250 -20.58 2.16 10.45
CA PHE A 250 -20.29 2.14 9.01
C PHE A 250 -18.79 2.19 8.76
N ILE A 251 -18.30 1.24 7.96
CA ILE A 251 -16.89 1.17 7.53
C ILE A 251 -16.83 1.29 6.00
N LEU A 252 -16.05 2.24 5.51
CA LEU A 252 -15.80 2.46 4.09
C LEU A 252 -14.30 2.25 3.82
N GLU A 253 -13.96 1.30 2.96
CA GLU A 253 -12.57 0.98 2.59
C GLU A 253 -12.32 1.39 1.14
N ASP A 254 -11.29 2.22 0.92
CA ASP A 254 -10.75 2.56 -0.40
C ASP A 254 -9.44 1.80 -0.64
N GLU A 255 -9.12 1.54 -1.91
CA GLU A 255 -7.96 0.73 -2.34
C GLU A 255 -7.93 -0.69 -1.75
N ALA A 256 -9.10 -1.33 -1.65
CA ALA A 256 -9.26 -2.65 -1.02
C ALA A 256 -8.47 -3.78 -1.70
N GLN A 257 -8.00 -3.59 -2.94
CA GLN A 257 -7.14 -4.56 -3.64
C GLN A 257 -5.74 -4.69 -3.00
N ASP A 258 -5.31 -3.66 -2.25
CA ASP A 258 -3.98 -3.60 -1.61
C ASP A 258 -4.04 -3.92 -0.10
N SER A 259 -5.16 -4.45 0.38
CA SER A 259 -5.31 -4.91 1.75
C SER A 259 -4.65 -6.27 1.98
N SER A 260 -4.00 -6.44 3.14
CA SER A 260 -3.46 -7.72 3.61
C SER A 260 -4.50 -8.57 4.33
N ARG A 261 -4.14 -9.82 4.63
CA ARG A 261 -4.99 -10.77 5.36
C ARG A 261 -5.45 -10.22 6.69
N LEU A 262 -4.51 -9.72 7.48
CA LEU A 262 -4.78 -9.26 8.84
C LEU A 262 -5.64 -8.00 8.85
N GLN A 263 -5.42 -7.09 7.90
CA GLN A 263 -6.21 -5.87 7.76
C GLN A 263 -7.66 -6.20 7.39
N GLU A 264 -7.87 -7.10 6.43
CA GLU A 264 -9.21 -7.59 6.07
C GLU A 264 -9.91 -8.22 7.29
N GLN A 265 -9.19 -9.07 8.04
CA GLN A 265 -9.74 -9.72 9.23
C GLN A 265 -10.12 -8.73 10.33
N ILE A 266 -9.32 -7.68 10.55
CA ILE A 266 -9.66 -6.60 11.48
C ILE A 266 -10.96 -5.93 11.04
N LEU A 267 -11.06 -5.49 9.78
CA LEU A 267 -12.26 -4.83 9.27
C LEU A 267 -13.49 -5.74 9.37
N ARG A 268 -13.35 -7.01 9.01
CA ARG A 268 -14.43 -8.01 9.12
C ARG A 268 -14.92 -8.19 10.55
N LEU A 269 -14.00 -8.23 11.52
CA LEU A 269 -14.37 -8.28 12.94
C LEU A 269 -15.08 -6.99 13.36
N LEU A 270 -14.55 -5.82 12.98
CA LEU A 270 -15.15 -4.51 13.30
C LEU A 270 -16.53 -4.32 12.66
N THR A 271 -16.78 -4.87 11.48
CA THR A 271 -18.11 -4.86 10.86
C THR A 271 -19.05 -5.87 11.53
N GLY A 272 -18.57 -7.08 11.80
CA GLY A 272 -19.43 -8.18 12.24
C GLY A 272 -20.29 -8.79 11.11
N PRO A 273 -21.17 -9.75 11.43
CA PRO A 273 -21.95 -10.49 10.44
C PRO A 273 -22.97 -9.60 9.71
N ASP A 274 -23.69 -8.74 10.45
CA ASP A 274 -24.80 -7.93 9.95
C ASP A 274 -24.46 -6.43 9.84
N GLY A 275 -23.19 -6.07 9.98
CA GLY A 275 -22.75 -4.67 9.95
C GLY A 275 -22.64 -4.08 8.54
N ASN A 276 -22.37 -2.78 8.52
CA ASN A 276 -22.33 -1.99 7.29
C ASN A 276 -20.89 -1.82 6.81
N TRP A 277 -20.55 -2.44 5.67
CA TRP A 277 -19.20 -2.39 5.13
C TRP A 277 -19.20 -2.22 3.62
N VAL A 278 -18.62 -1.11 3.17
CA VAL A 278 -18.43 -0.82 1.75
C VAL A 278 -16.94 -0.96 1.42
N ARG A 279 -16.60 -1.92 0.56
CA ARG A 279 -15.23 -2.13 0.07
C ARG A 279 -15.12 -1.73 -1.37
N VAL A 280 -14.19 -0.83 -1.68
CA VAL A 280 -14.00 -0.33 -3.04
C VAL A 280 -12.54 -0.48 -3.44
N GLY A 281 -12.33 -1.01 -4.64
CA GLY A 281 -11.00 -1.17 -5.20
C GLY A 281 -11.03 -1.55 -6.67
N ASP A 282 -9.85 -1.60 -7.26
CA ASP A 282 -9.65 -2.04 -8.64
C ASP A 282 -8.76 -3.29 -8.62
N PRO A 283 -9.31 -4.50 -8.87
CA PRO A 283 -8.51 -5.73 -8.89
C PRO A 283 -7.33 -5.70 -9.87
N ASN A 284 -7.39 -4.88 -10.92
CA ASN A 284 -6.32 -4.74 -11.92
C ASN A 284 -5.25 -3.71 -11.51
N GLN A 285 -5.40 -3.02 -10.37
CA GLN A 285 -4.42 -2.08 -9.83
C GLN A 285 -3.65 -2.61 -8.61
N ALA A 286 -3.78 -3.89 -8.28
CA ALA A 286 -3.01 -4.50 -7.20
C ALA A 286 -1.53 -4.62 -7.59
N ILE A 287 -0.73 -3.66 -7.12
CA ILE A 287 0.71 -3.57 -7.43
C ILE A 287 1.61 -3.79 -6.21
N TYR A 288 1.01 -3.98 -5.03
CA TYR A 288 1.75 -4.14 -3.77
C TYR A 288 2.09 -5.60 -3.42
N GLU A 289 1.48 -6.60 -4.07
CA GLU A 289 1.65 -8.04 -3.75
C GLU A 289 3.13 -8.49 -3.65
N THR A 290 4.00 -7.97 -4.52
CA THR A 290 5.42 -8.40 -4.56
C THR A 290 6.23 -7.84 -3.38
N PHE A 291 5.77 -6.75 -2.76
CA PHE A 291 6.52 -6.01 -1.74
C PHE A 291 5.87 -6.07 -0.36
N THR A 292 4.60 -6.44 -0.27
CA THR A 292 3.81 -6.55 0.97
C THR A 292 3.11 -7.91 1.04
N THR A 293 2.27 -8.13 2.05
CA THR A 293 1.39 -9.31 2.12
C THR A 293 -0.03 -9.03 1.61
N ALA A 294 -0.21 -7.91 0.89
CA ALA A 294 -1.47 -7.58 0.23
C ALA A 294 -1.85 -8.66 -0.79
N SER A 295 -3.14 -8.90 -0.96
CA SER A 295 -3.65 -9.72 -2.05
C SER A 295 -5.00 -9.19 -2.56
N PRO A 296 -5.16 -9.01 -3.89
CA PRO A 296 -6.44 -8.66 -4.48
C PRO A 296 -7.50 -9.76 -4.33
N ASP A 297 -7.11 -10.99 -3.99
CA ASP A 297 -8.06 -12.06 -3.69
C ASP A 297 -9.00 -11.65 -2.55
N TYR A 298 -8.54 -10.89 -1.56
CA TYR A 298 -9.41 -10.43 -0.48
C TYR A 298 -10.55 -9.53 -0.97
N LEU A 299 -10.32 -8.73 -2.01
CA LEU A 299 -11.37 -7.94 -2.66
C LEU A 299 -12.23 -8.83 -3.57
N ARG A 300 -11.61 -9.71 -4.38
CA ARG A 300 -12.31 -10.63 -5.28
C ARG A 300 -13.28 -11.55 -4.52
N ASP A 301 -12.81 -12.19 -3.47
CA ASP A 301 -13.61 -13.07 -2.62
C ASP A 301 -14.77 -12.32 -1.95
N PHE A 302 -14.54 -11.08 -1.52
CA PHE A 302 -15.60 -10.25 -0.94
C PHE A 302 -16.67 -9.86 -1.96
N LEU A 303 -16.30 -9.60 -3.22
CA LEU A 303 -17.25 -9.31 -4.30
C LEU A 303 -18.15 -10.51 -4.63
N GLU A 304 -17.67 -11.74 -4.44
CA GLU A 304 -18.40 -12.98 -4.68
C GLU A 304 -19.10 -13.55 -3.42
N GLN A 305 -18.88 -12.93 -2.25
CA GLN A 305 -19.41 -13.43 -0.99
C GLN A 305 -20.95 -13.29 -0.92
N GLU A 306 -21.63 -14.34 -0.46
CA GLU A 306 -23.08 -14.31 -0.21
C GLU A 306 -23.46 -13.19 0.78
N GLY A 307 -24.54 -12.47 0.47
CA GLY A 307 -25.00 -11.33 1.25
C GLY A 307 -24.28 -10.00 0.97
N VAL A 308 -23.27 -10.00 0.09
CA VAL A 308 -22.62 -8.76 -0.38
C VAL A 308 -23.32 -8.24 -1.64
N ALA A 309 -23.74 -6.97 -1.60
CA ALA A 309 -24.25 -6.28 -2.77
C ALA A 309 -23.09 -5.88 -3.70
N ARG A 310 -22.86 -6.66 -4.76
CA ARG A 310 -21.87 -6.32 -5.79
C ARG A 310 -22.31 -5.11 -6.62
N ARG A 311 -21.41 -4.16 -6.82
CA ARG A 311 -21.54 -2.99 -7.69
C ARG A 311 -20.27 -2.80 -8.52
N GLU A 312 -20.38 -2.03 -9.58
CA GLU A 312 -19.26 -1.74 -10.49
C GLU A 312 -19.21 -0.26 -10.81
N LEU A 313 -18.01 0.27 -11.06
CA LEU A 313 -17.80 1.61 -11.59
C LEU A 313 -16.94 1.52 -12.87
N PRO A 314 -17.55 1.20 -14.03
CA PRO A 314 -16.80 0.87 -15.25
C PRO A 314 -16.39 2.09 -16.08
N ASN A 315 -17.00 3.27 -15.86
CA ASN A 315 -16.79 4.45 -16.71
C ASN A 315 -15.66 5.34 -16.17
N SER A 316 -14.69 5.67 -17.02
CA SER A 316 -13.57 6.57 -16.72
C SER A 316 -13.52 7.75 -17.68
N GLY A 317 -13.48 8.97 -17.14
CA GLY A 317 -13.33 10.23 -17.91
C GLY A 317 -11.90 10.74 -17.93
N ARG A 318 -10.92 9.96 -17.46
CA ARG A 318 -9.54 10.41 -17.26
C ARG A 318 -8.70 10.44 -18.54
N SER A 319 -8.97 9.52 -19.47
CA SER A 319 -8.08 9.21 -20.59
C SER A 319 -8.82 9.31 -21.92
N THR A 320 -8.08 9.51 -23.01
CA THR A 320 -8.61 9.43 -24.38
C THR A 320 -9.09 8.02 -24.70
N GLU A 321 -9.96 7.88 -25.71
CA GLU A 321 -10.51 6.59 -26.11
C GLU A 321 -9.42 5.62 -26.58
N SER A 322 -8.42 6.10 -27.32
CA SER A 322 -7.28 5.29 -27.76
C SER A 322 -6.46 4.74 -26.60
N ILE A 323 -6.26 5.50 -25.52
CA ILE A 323 -5.55 5.01 -24.32
C ILE A 323 -6.38 3.94 -23.60
N ILE A 324 -7.70 4.15 -23.49
CA ILE A 324 -8.63 3.18 -22.90
C ILE A 324 -8.61 1.87 -23.70
N CYS A 325 -8.68 1.96 -25.03
CA CYS A 325 -8.61 0.81 -25.94
C CYS A 325 -7.29 0.04 -25.78
N LEU A 326 -6.15 0.73 -25.73
CA LEU A 326 -4.85 0.09 -25.51
C LEU A 326 -4.78 -0.62 -24.15
N ALA A 327 -5.26 0.00 -23.07
CA ALA A 327 -5.29 -0.61 -21.74
C ALA A 327 -6.16 -1.89 -21.72
N ASN A 328 -7.37 -1.82 -22.30
CA ASN A 328 -8.26 -2.98 -22.41
C ASN A 328 -7.66 -4.09 -23.30
N TYR A 329 -6.96 -3.73 -24.38
CA TYR A 329 -6.24 -4.68 -25.21
C TYR A 329 -5.15 -5.40 -24.43
N LEU A 330 -4.33 -4.68 -23.65
CA LEU A 330 -3.28 -5.27 -22.83
C LEU A 330 -3.84 -6.23 -21.77
N VAL A 331 -4.99 -5.91 -21.16
CA VAL A 331 -5.69 -6.84 -20.25
C VAL A 331 -6.10 -8.11 -21.01
N THR A 332 -6.71 -7.96 -22.18
CA THR A 332 -7.19 -9.09 -22.99
C THR A 332 -6.03 -9.98 -23.46
N TRP A 333 -4.98 -9.37 -24.00
CA TRP A 333 -3.77 -10.06 -24.43
C TRP A 333 -3.07 -10.77 -23.27
N SER A 334 -2.98 -10.12 -22.09
CA SER A 334 -2.35 -10.73 -20.91
C SER A 334 -3.06 -12.02 -20.50
N ARG A 335 -4.39 -12.05 -20.58
CA ARG A 335 -5.20 -13.22 -20.22
C ARG A 335 -5.19 -14.33 -21.27
N ALA A 336 -5.18 -13.96 -22.56
CA ALA A 336 -5.30 -14.94 -23.64
C ALA A 336 -3.94 -15.49 -24.10
N GLU A 337 -2.95 -14.61 -24.26
CA GLU A 337 -1.77 -14.87 -25.08
C GLU A 337 -0.45 -14.78 -24.31
N HIS A 338 -0.43 -14.20 -23.09
CA HIS A 338 0.82 -14.00 -22.35
C HIS A 338 1.62 -15.31 -22.22
N PRO A 339 2.93 -15.33 -22.52
CA PRO A 339 3.72 -16.56 -22.58
C PRO A 339 3.84 -17.24 -21.22
N VAL A 340 3.84 -16.47 -20.14
CA VAL A 340 3.82 -16.99 -18.76
C VAL A 340 2.39 -17.28 -18.34
N ARG A 341 2.05 -18.58 -18.21
CA ARG A 341 0.69 -19.03 -17.84
C ARG A 341 0.19 -18.41 -16.53
N ALA A 342 1.05 -18.29 -15.52
CA ALA A 342 0.68 -17.73 -14.22
C ALA A 342 0.21 -16.26 -14.28
N VAL A 343 0.57 -15.52 -15.33
CA VAL A 343 0.14 -14.12 -15.52
C VAL A 343 -1.26 -14.02 -16.12
N ARG A 344 -1.76 -15.10 -16.76
CA ARG A 344 -3.04 -15.07 -17.48
C ARG A 344 -4.26 -14.88 -16.56
N ASP A 345 -4.10 -15.18 -15.28
CA ASP A 345 -5.13 -15.04 -14.26
C ASP A 345 -4.97 -13.76 -13.42
N ALA A 346 -3.92 -12.96 -13.67
CA ALA A 346 -3.60 -11.78 -12.87
C ALA A 346 -4.54 -10.59 -13.09
N LEU A 347 -5.12 -10.47 -14.29
CA LEU A 347 -6.02 -9.38 -14.67
C LEU A 347 -7.43 -9.91 -14.96
N SER A 348 -8.44 -9.14 -14.57
CA SER A 348 -9.86 -9.52 -14.61
C SER A 348 -10.74 -8.49 -15.34
N PRO A 349 -11.87 -8.91 -15.96
CA PRO A 349 -12.90 -8.00 -16.44
C PRO A 349 -13.65 -7.34 -15.25
N PRO A 350 -14.49 -6.30 -15.46
CA PRO A 350 -14.92 -5.69 -16.73
C PRO A 350 -13.91 -4.69 -17.35
N PRO A 351 -14.04 -4.38 -18.66
CA PRO A 351 -13.19 -3.40 -19.32
C PRO A 351 -13.47 -1.97 -18.83
N ILE A 352 -12.49 -1.10 -19.02
CA ILE A 352 -12.65 0.35 -18.85
C ILE A 352 -13.56 0.87 -19.96
N LEU A 353 -14.63 1.57 -19.60
CA LEU A 353 -15.54 2.22 -20.52
C LEU A 353 -15.33 3.73 -20.52
N PRO A 354 -15.47 4.43 -21.67
CA PRO A 354 -15.57 5.88 -21.69
C PRO A 354 -16.82 6.34 -20.93
N VAL A 355 -16.87 7.62 -20.55
CA VAL A 355 -18.05 8.17 -19.90
C VAL A 355 -19.19 8.35 -20.91
N PRO A 356 -20.46 8.27 -20.48
CA PRO A 356 -21.60 8.55 -21.36
C PRO A 356 -21.57 9.98 -21.91
N ALA A 357 -22.21 10.19 -23.06
CA ALA A 357 -22.37 11.53 -23.62
C ALA A 357 -23.12 12.46 -22.64
N GLY A 358 -22.62 13.68 -22.48
CA GLY A 358 -23.18 14.67 -21.55
C GLY A 358 -22.72 14.53 -20.10
N ASP A 359 -21.76 13.65 -19.80
CA ASP A 359 -21.09 13.62 -18.49
C ASP A 359 -20.45 14.97 -18.18
N THR A 360 -20.48 15.38 -16.91
CA THR A 360 -19.86 16.63 -16.44
C THR A 360 -18.33 16.66 -16.60
N GLN A 361 -17.71 15.50 -16.74
CA GLN A 361 -16.29 15.30 -17.00
C GLN A 361 -16.12 14.38 -18.22
N PRO A 362 -16.31 14.89 -19.45
CA PRO A 362 -16.15 14.09 -20.67
C PRO A 362 -14.70 13.62 -20.82
N ASN A 363 -14.51 12.50 -21.51
CA ASN A 363 -13.17 12.07 -21.93
C ASN A 363 -12.51 13.19 -22.78
N PRO A 364 -11.17 13.36 -22.69
CA PRO A 364 -10.46 14.26 -23.58
C PRO A 364 -10.66 13.86 -25.06
N PRO A 365 -10.57 14.81 -26.01
CA PRO A 365 -10.63 14.50 -27.43
C PRO A 365 -9.63 13.41 -27.81
N ASP A 366 -10.06 12.43 -28.59
CA ASP A 366 -9.19 11.32 -28.97
C ASP A 366 -8.15 11.75 -30.01
N ASP A 367 -6.93 11.24 -29.82
CA ASP A 367 -5.82 11.39 -30.77
C ASP A 367 -4.98 10.10 -30.74
N PRO A 368 -5.28 9.13 -31.63
CA PRO A 368 -4.51 7.90 -31.70
C PRO A 368 -3.01 8.11 -31.98
N ALA A 369 -2.63 9.21 -32.63
CA ALA A 369 -1.23 9.50 -32.96
C ALA A 369 -0.42 9.94 -31.72
N SER A 370 -1.09 10.29 -30.62
CA SER A 370 -0.44 10.62 -29.34
C SER A 370 0.18 9.40 -28.64
N ILE A 371 -0.20 8.17 -29.03
CA ILE A 371 0.40 6.94 -28.53
C ILE A 371 1.59 6.57 -29.42
N TYR A 372 2.80 6.82 -28.93
CA TYR A 372 4.03 6.55 -29.67
C TYR A 372 4.89 5.49 -28.99
N LEU A 373 5.20 4.41 -29.72
CA LEU A 373 6.14 3.37 -29.30
C LEU A 373 7.45 3.53 -30.06
N MET A 374 8.53 3.82 -29.34
CA MET A 374 9.86 3.98 -29.93
C MET A 374 10.51 2.61 -30.18
N GLY A 375 10.57 2.18 -31.44
CA GLY A 375 11.15 0.87 -31.83
C GLY A 375 12.68 0.82 -31.88
N ASN A 376 13.36 1.95 -31.64
CA ASN A 376 14.82 2.01 -31.64
C ASN A 376 15.40 1.32 -30.41
N LYS A 377 16.49 0.58 -30.59
CA LYS A 377 17.23 -0.01 -29.47
C LYS A 377 18.13 1.06 -28.84
N PHE A 378 18.02 1.21 -27.53
CA PHE A 378 18.91 2.08 -26.75
C PHE A 378 19.75 1.26 -25.78
N THR A 379 20.94 1.77 -25.47
CA THR A 379 21.58 1.43 -24.18
C THR A 379 20.79 2.08 -23.05
N PRO A 380 20.90 1.61 -21.80
CA PRO A 380 20.26 2.27 -20.67
C PRO A 380 20.54 3.78 -20.65
N ASP A 381 21.78 4.23 -20.73
CA ASP A 381 22.05 5.68 -20.72
C ASP A 381 21.58 6.38 -22.00
N GLY A 382 21.56 5.68 -23.12
CA GLY A 382 21.06 6.19 -24.40
C GLY A 382 19.56 6.51 -24.34
N GLU A 383 18.76 5.68 -23.69
CA GLU A 383 17.32 5.91 -23.52
C GLU A 383 17.07 7.14 -22.64
N VAL A 384 17.80 7.29 -21.53
CA VAL A 384 17.68 8.46 -20.64
C VAL A 384 17.98 9.74 -21.42
N ARG A 385 19.08 9.76 -22.19
CA ARG A 385 19.41 10.91 -23.04
C ARG A 385 18.31 11.21 -24.06
N ALA A 386 17.79 10.19 -24.74
CA ALA A 386 16.74 10.37 -25.74
C ALA A 386 15.45 10.97 -25.13
N VAL A 387 15.04 10.49 -23.93
CA VAL A 387 13.89 11.04 -23.20
C VAL A 387 14.14 12.50 -22.81
N VAL A 388 15.32 12.80 -22.23
CA VAL A 388 15.68 14.17 -21.83
C VAL A 388 15.72 15.12 -23.02
N GLU A 389 16.29 14.71 -24.15
CA GLU A 389 16.33 15.50 -25.38
C GLU A 389 14.93 15.70 -25.97
N SER A 390 14.05 14.71 -25.86
CA SER A 390 12.66 14.86 -26.28
C SER A 390 11.93 15.89 -25.41
N LEU A 391 12.09 15.82 -24.09
CA LEU A 391 11.46 16.74 -23.15
C LEU A 391 11.99 18.17 -23.31
N ALA A 392 13.30 18.33 -23.50
CA ALA A 392 13.92 19.64 -23.72
C ALA A 392 13.38 20.35 -24.97
N ARG A 393 12.95 19.60 -26.00
CA ARG A 393 12.31 20.15 -27.19
C ARG A 393 10.82 20.42 -26.97
N TRP A 394 10.13 19.54 -26.25
CA TRP A 394 8.67 19.58 -26.11
C TRP A 394 8.18 20.63 -25.10
N LEU A 395 8.86 20.77 -23.96
CA LEU A 395 8.43 21.66 -22.87
C LEU A 395 8.31 23.14 -23.29
N PRO A 396 9.24 23.74 -24.06
CA PRO A 396 9.10 25.13 -24.51
C PRO A 396 7.86 25.38 -25.37
N GLU A 397 7.39 24.37 -26.10
CA GLU A 397 6.18 24.46 -26.94
C GLU A 397 4.89 24.24 -26.14
N HIS A 398 4.98 23.75 -24.90
CA HIS A 398 3.84 23.33 -24.07
C HIS A 398 3.96 23.84 -22.61
N PRO A 399 4.07 25.16 -22.39
CA PRO A 399 4.38 25.73 -21.07
C PRO A 399 3.31 25.46 -20.00
N ASP A 400 2.05 25.30 -20.42
CA ASP A 400 0.92 25.07 -19.51
C ASP A 400 0.64 23.57 -19.27
N SER A 401 1.44 22.68 -19.86
CA SER A 401 1.25 21.24 -19.73
C SER A 401 2.09 20.64 -18.61
N THR A 402 1.53 19.61 -17.96
CA THR A 402 2.27 18.79 -17.00
C THR A 402 2.79 17.52 -17.69
N VAL A 403 4.04 17.15 -17.41
CA VAL A 403 4.64 15.90 -17.90
C VAL A 403 5.07 15.03 -16.74
N ALA A 404 4.84 13.73 -16.86
CA ALA A 404 5.34 12.72 -15.93
C ALA A 404 6.22 11.72 -16.68
N VAL A 405 7.40 11.42 -16.11
CA VAL A 405 8.26 10.32 -16.57
C VAL A 405 8.16 9.19 -15.56
N LEU A 406 7.61 8.06 -16.00
CA LEU A 406 7.45 6.87 -15.16
C LEU A 406 8.59 5.89 -15.46
N THR A 407 9.22 5.38 -14.40
CA THR A 407 10.31 4.39 -14.52
C THR A 407 10.04 3.22 -13.59
N PRO A 408 10.47 1.99 -13.95
CA PRO A 408 10.15 0.80 -13.16
C PRO A 408 10.99 0.66 -11.87
N ARG A 409 12.05 1.45 -11.70
CA ARG A 409 12.96 1.38 -10.54
C ARG A 409 13.41 2.77 -10.11
N ASN A 410 13.53 2.99 -8.80
CA ASN A 410 13.98 4.26 -8.24
C ASN A 410 15.35 4.70 -8.77
N GLN A 411 16.30 3.78 -8.93
CA GLN A 411 17.62 4.10 -9.49
C GLN A 411 17.50 4.73 -10.88
N ARG A 412 16.64 4.16 -11.74
CA ARG A 412 16.38 4.70 -13.07
C ARG A 412 15.76 6.08 -13.03
N GLY A 413 14.86 6.31 -12.07
CA GLY A 413 14.30 7.62 -11.79
C GLY A 413 15.37 8.64 -11.39
N PHE A 414 16.33 8.28 -10.52
CA PHE A 414 17.45 9.15 -10.17
C PHE A 414 18.32 9.49 -11.38
N ASP A 415 18.65 8.50 -12.22
CA ASP A 415 19.43 8.73 -13.44
C ASP A 415 18.74 9.74 -14.37
N VAL A 416 17.42 9.64 -14.54
CA VAL A 416 16.61 10.58 -15.34
C VAL A 416 16.60 11.97 -14.71
N VAL A 417 16.38 12.08 -13.39
CA VAL A 417 16.36 13.36 -12.67
C VAL A 417 17.70 14.09 -12.81
N ASP A 418 18.81 13.36 -12.62
CA ASP A 418 20.15 13.95 -12.74
C ASP A 418 20.43 14.42 -14.17
N ALA A 419 20.02 13.64 -15.18
CA ALA A 419 20.16 14.03 -16.58
C ALA A 419 19.28 15.25 -16.96
N LEU A 420 18.04 15.32 -16.46
CA LEU A 420 17.16 16.48 -16.64
C LEU A 420 17.77 17.75 -16.02
N ARG A 421 18.32 17.65 -14.81
CA ARG A 421 19.00 18.76 -14.13
C ARG A 421 20.26 19.22 -14.86
N GLN A 422 21.08 18.29 -15.35
CA GLN A 422 22.24 18.62 -16.16
C GLN A 422 21.85 19.36 -17.45
N ARG A 423 20.65 19.11 -17.97
CA ARG A 423 20.09 19.82 -19.13
C ARG A 423 19.44 21.17 -18.79
N GLY A 424 19.35 21.52 -17.51
CA GLY A 424 18.74 22.76 -17.04
C GLY A 424 17.21 22.73 -17.01
N LEU A 425 16.59 21.55 -17.00
CA LEU A 425 15.14 21.39 -16.91
C LEU A 425 14.68 21.34 -15.45
N GLU A 426 13.58 22.02 -15.14
CA GLU A 426 12.94 21.96 -13.83
C GLU A 426 12.30 20.60 -13.61
N VAL A 427 12.49 20.02 -12.42
CA VAL A 427 11.97 18.69 -12.09
C VAL A 427 11.39 18.70 -10.68
N VAL A 428 10.16 18.22 -10.56
CA VAL A 428 9.54 17.85 -9.30
C VAL A 428 9.80 16.37 -9.05
N ASP A 429 10.76 16.07 -8.17
CA ASP A 429 11.15 14.69 -7.83
C ASP A 429 10.71 14.29 -6.42
N SER A 430 9.73 14.96 -5.82
CA SER A 430 9.21 14.67 -4.48
C SER A 430 8.74 13.22 -4.30
N LEU A 431 8.28 12.57 -5.37
CA LEU A 431 7.89 11.15 -5.37
C LEU A 431 9.08 10.18 -5.36
N LEU A 432 10.24 10.60 -5.88
CA LEU A 432 11.51 9.85 -5.80
C LEU A 432 12.28 10.21 -4.53
N ARG A 433 12.13 11.46 -4.07
CA ARG A 433 12.77 12.01 -2.89
C ARG A 433 12.00 11.65 -1.64
N SER A 434 12.52 10.62 -1.00
CA SER A 434 13.33 10.96 0.15
C SER A 434 14.80 10.89 -0.32
N SER A 435 15.41 11.99 -0.76
CA SER A 435 16.78 11.89 -1.31
C SER A 435 17.71 11.31 -0.23
N THR A 436 18.60 10.41 -0.59
CA THR A 436 19.56 9.81 0.36
C THR A 436 20.36 10.90 1.09
N SER A 437 20.59 12.05 0.45
CA SER A 437 21.24 13.23 1.03
C SER A 437 20.36 13.98 2.03
N THR A 438 19.09 14.31 1.69
CA THR A 438 18.18 14.99 2.64
C THR A 438 17.82 14.08 3.80
N ARG A 439 17.69 12.76 3.59
CA ARG A 439 17.49 11.77 4.66
C ARG A 439 18.72 11.60 5.55
N LYS A 440 19.94 11.60 4.98
CA LYS A 440 21.17 11.58 5.78
C LYS A 440 21.32 12.85 6.60
N ALA A 441 21.03 14.02 6.02
CA ALA A 441 21.07 15.30 6.73
C ALA A 441 20.00 15.38 7.83
N ALA A 442 18.76 14.99 7.53
CA ALA A 442 17.67 14.96 8.50
C ALA A 442 17.92 13.93 9.61
N GLY A 443 18.43 12.73 9.28
CA GLY A 443 18.81 11.72 10.26
C GLY A 443 19.97 12.16 11.15
N ALA A 444 21.00 12.82 10.58
CA ALA A 444 22.08 13.41 11.36
C ALA A 444 21.56 14.51 12.30
N LEU A 445 20.67 15.39 11.81
CA LEU A 445 20.03 16.41 12.63
C LEU A 445 19.14 15.79 13.74
N ALA A 446 18.37 14.76 13.43
CA ALA A 446 17.56 14.04 14.40
C ALA A 446 18.41 13.38 15.48
N ASN A 447 19.53 12.74 15.12
CA ASN A 447 20.46 12.14 16.07
C ASN A 447 21.09 13.20 16.98
N VAL A 448 21.47 14.36 16.43
CA VAL A 448 21.97 15.49 17.24
C VAL A 448 20.89 16.00 18.19
N LEU A 449 19.66 16.19 17.72
CA LEU A 449 18.54 16.65 18.54
C LEU A 449 18.17 15.64 19.63
N HIS A 450 18.17 14.34 19.34
CA HIS A 450 17.95 13.29 20.31
C HIS A 450 19.05 13.24 21.36
N HIS A 451 20.32 13.36 20.95
CA HIS A 451 21.45 13.41 21.89
C HIS A 451 21.41 14.66 22.79
N LEU A 452 20.99 15.81 22.25
CA LEU A 452 20.80 17.02 23.03
C LEU A 452 19.60 16.93 23.99
N ALA A 453 18.55 16.22 23.59
CA ALA A 453 17.33 16.04 24.38
C ALA A 453 17.50 15.00 25.51
N ASP A 454 18.25 13.93 25.26
CA ASP A 454 18.61 12.93 26.27
C ASP A 454 20.06 12.44 26.06
N PRO A 455 21.04 13.13 26.68
CA PRO A 455 22.46 12.79 26.57
C PRO A 455 22.82 11.43 27.19
N THR A 456 21.91 10.86 27.99
CA THR A 456 22.09 9.60 28.71
C THR A 456 21.44 8.40 28.01
N ALA A 457 20.61 8.62 26.99
CA ALA A 457 20.05 7.57 26.16
C ALA A 457 21.17 6.86 25.38
N SER A 458 21.57 5.68 25.86
CA SER A 458 22.56 4.84 25.21
C SER A 458 21.97 4.18 23.95
N GLN A 459 22.24 4.73 22.76
CA GLN A 459 22.21 3.92 21.53
C GLN A 459 23.64 3.46 21.19
N ARG A 460 23.87 2.17 21.42
CA ARG A 460 24.74 1.32 20.59
C ARG A 460 23.87 0.64 19.56
#